data_AF-A0A2K4L193-F1
#
_entry.id   AF-A0A2K4L193-F1
#
_cell.length_a   1.000
_cell.length_b   1.000
_cell.length_c   1.000
_cell.angle_alpha   90.00
_cell.angle_beta   90.00
_cell.angle_gamma   90.00
#
_symmetry.space_group_name_H-M   'P 1'
#
loop_
_entity.id
_entity.type
_entity.pdbx_description
1 polymer ?
#
loop_
_entity_poly.entity_id
_entity_poly.type
_entity_poly.pdbx_seq_one_letter_code
_entity_poly.pdbx_strand_id
1 'polypeptide(L)' 'MSIQPQIASTARKFGCRVITVTQTLPDYQRHEAYRKKTAAFEEWRQKLNRGDRLPRGRFFKGKIPGRTMMIMDEFWQAFR' A
#
# COMPACT_ATOMS: atom_id res chain seq x y z
N MET A 1 6.24 5.11 -17.46
CA MET A 1 7.30 6.15 -17.33
C MET A 1 8.59 5.48 -16.92
N SER A 2 9.65 5.61 -17.72
CA SER A 2 10.98 5.06 -17.42
C SER A 2 11.77 6.10 -16.62
N ILE A 3 12.43 5.67 -15.53
CA ILE A 3 13.35 6.56 -14.80
C ILE A 3 14.54 6.81 -15.71
N GLN A 4 14.81 8.07 -16.02
CA GLN A 4 15.96 8.42 -16.85
C GLN A 4 17.27 8.09 -16.10
N PRO A 5 18.27 7.46 -16.75
CA PRO A 5 19.44 6.87 -16.09
C PRO A 5 20.26 7.86 -15.23
N GLN A 6 20.23 9.15 -15.54
CA GLN A 6 20.91 10.22 -14.80
C GLN A 6 20.40 10.43 -13.36
N ILE A 7 19.14 10.07 -13.08
CA ILE A 7 18.55 10.21 -11.74
C ILE A 7 19.13 9.11 -10.82
N ALA A 8 19.32 7.91 -11.37
CA ALA A 8 19.84 6.76 -10.64
C ALA A 8 21.34 6.86 -10.29
N SER A 9 22.13 7.53 -11.13
CA SER A 9 23.55 7.81 -10.83
C SER A 9 23.69 8.88 -9.75
N THR A 10 22.84 9.92 -9.78
CA THR A 10 22.89 11.03 -8.83
C THR A 10 22.45 10.59 -7.43
N ALA A 11 21.39 9.78 -7.31
CA ALA A 11 20.91 9.28 -6.02
C ALA A 11 21.95 8.40 -5.28
N ARG A 12 22.76 7.61 -6.01
CA ARG A 12 23.85 6.81 -5.44
C ARG A 12 24.92 7.67 -4.77
N LYS A 13 25.21 8.87 -5.29
CA LYS A 13 26.19 9.81 -4.71
C LYS A 13 25.80 10.25 -3.30
N PHE A 14 24.50 10.32 -3.01
CA PHE A 14 23.96 10.72 -1.71
C PHE A 14 23.62 9.53 -0.80
N GLY A 15 24.08 8.31 -1.15
CA GLY A 15 23.75 7.09 -0.38
C GLY A 15 22.29 6.67 -0.46
N CYS A 16 21.51 7.24 -1.39
CA CYS A 16 20.08 6.99 -1.51
C CYS A 16 19.82 5.78 -2.44
N ARG A 17 19.09 4.78 -1.95
CA ARG A 17 18.72 3.59 -2.74
C ARG A 17 17.51 3.90 -3.62
N VAL A 18 17.72 3.94 -4.93
CA VAL A 18 16.60 4.06 -5.89
C VAL A 18 15.87 2.73 -6.00
N ILE A 19 14.57 2.75 -5.71
CA ILE A 19 13.68 1.61 -5.88
C ILE A 19 12.73 1.95 -7.04
N THR A 20 12.81 1.18 -8.11
CA THR A 20 11.85 1.28 -9.22
C THR A 20 10.61 0.48 -8.87
N VAL A 21 9.45 1.15 -8.85
CA VAL A 21 8.15 0.51 -8.66
C VAL A 21 7.39 0.59 -9.97
N THR A 22 6.97 -0.56 -10.50
CA THR A 22 6.16 -0.64 -11.73
C THR A 22 4.71 -0.87 -11.34
N GLN A 23 3.80 -0.04 -11.85
CA GLN A 23 2.36 -0.22 -11.70
C GLN A 23 1.75 -0.42 -13.09
N THR A 24 1.04 -1.54 -13.29
CA THR A 24 0.33 -1.83 -14.54
C THR A 24 -1.19 -1.68 -14.36
N LEU A 25 -1.91 -1.34 -15.42
CA LEU A 25 -3.37 -1.22 -15.39
C LEU A 25 -4.08 -2.54 -14.99
N PRO A 26 -3.69 -3.72 -15.51
CA PRO A 26 -4.30 -4.98 -15.09
C PRO A 26 -4.08 -5.29 -13.61
N ASP A 27 -2.90 -4.97 -13.06
CA ASP A 27 -2.61 -5.19 -11.65
C ASP A 27 -3.46 -4.28 -10.76
N TYR A 28 -3.66 -3.02 -11.18
CA TYR A 28 -4.56 -2.09 -10.51
C TYR A 28 -6.01 -2.61 -10.49
N GLN A 29 -6.53 -3.08 -11.63
CA GLN A 29 -7.88 -3.63 -11.72
C GLN A 29 -8.07 -4.86 -10.83
N ARG A 30 -7.09 -5.78 -10.81
CA ARG A 30 -7.09 -6.96 -9.93
C ARG A 30 -7.10 -6.56 -8.46
N HIS A 31 -6.30 -5.57 -8.10
CA HIS A 31 -6.24 -5.04 -6.74
C HIS A 31 -7.58 -4.42 -6.33
N GLU A 32 -8.18 -3.59 -7.18
CA GLU A 32 -9.49 -2.98 -6.92
C GLU A 32 -10.61 -4.02 -6.80
N ALA A 33 -10.63 -5.04 -7.66
CA ALA A 33 -11.58 -6.15 -7.56
C ALA A 33 -11.43 -6.91 -6.23
N TYR A 34 -10.19 -7.19 -5.82
CA TYR A 34 -9.90 -7.83 -4.54
C TYR A 34 -10.33 -6.99 -3.34
N ARG A 35 -10.09 -5.67 -3.38
CA ARG A 35 -10.54 -4.73 -2.34
C ARG A 35 -12.05 -4.73 -2.20
N LYS A 36 -12.79 -4.64 -3.31
CA LYS A 36 -14.26 -4.69 -3.31
C LYS A 36 -14.79 -5.99 -2.72
N LYS A 37 -14.22 -7.13 -3.12
CA LYS A 37 -14.60 -8.46 -2.61
C LYS A 37 -14.40 -8.60 -1.09
N THR A 38 -13.44 -7.88 -0.52
CA THR A 38 -13.04 -8.03 0.89
C THR A 38 -13.42 -6.84 1.76
N ALA A 39 -14.24 -5.91 1.23
CA ALA A 39 -14.59 -4.65 1.88
C ALA A 39 -15.23 -4.87 3.26
N ALA A 40 -16.16 -5.82 3.40
CA ALA A 40 -16.82 -6.12 4.67
C ALA A 40 -15.83 -6.61 5.75
N PHE A 41 -14.88 -7.48 5.38
CA PHE A 41 -13.86 -7.96 6.33
C PHE A 41 -12.91 -6.83 6.75
N GLU A 42 -12.62 -5.93 5.82
CA GLU A 42 -11.76 -4.78 6.07
C GLU A 42 -12.44 -3.76 7.00
N GLU A 43 -13.71 -3.46 6.77
CA GLU A 43 -14.52 -2.60 7.63
C GLU A 43 -14.63 -3.19 9.05
N TRP A 44 -14.92 -4.49 9.16
CA TRP A 44 -14.97 -5.18 10.45
C TRP A 44 -13.62 -5.11 11.17
N ARG A 45 -12.52 -5.40 10.46
CA ARG A 45 -11.16 -5.34 11.02
C ARG A 45 -10.84 -3.96 11.58
N GLN A 46 -11.27 -2.90 10.91
CA GLN A 46 -10.99 -1.50 11.31
C GLN A 46 -11.73 -1.07 12.58
N LYS A 47 -12.85 -1.72 12.92
CA LYS A 47 -13.61 -1.46 14.14
C LYS A 47 -12.98 -2.10 15.39
N LEU A 48 -12.02 -3.01 15.23
CA LEU A 48 -11.35 -3.68 16.34
C LEU A 48 -10.36 -2.75 17.06
N ASN A 49 -10.12 -3.03 18.34
CA ASN A 49 -9.08 -2.36 19.10
C ASN A 49 -7.70 -2.93 18.75
N ARG A 50 -6.66 -2.11 18.93
CA ARG A 50 -5.28 -2.55 18.78
C ARG A 50 -4.93 -3.51 19.93
N GLY A 51 -4.97 -4.80 19.65
CA GLY A 51 -4.76 -5.87 20.63
C GLY A 51 -5.72 -7.04 20.45
N ASP A 52 -6.84 -6.82 19.75
CA ASP A 52 -7.82 -7.85 19.49
C ASP A 52 -7.27 -8.94 18.56
N ARG A 53 -7.64 -10.19 18.83
CA ARG A 53 -7.16 -11.31 18.04
C ARG A 53 -7.88 -11.39 16.69
N LEU A 54 -7.12 -11.44 15.61
CA LEU A 54 -7.69 -11.68 14.28
C LEU A 54 -7.94 -13.18 14.03
N PRO A 55 -8.94 -13.52 13.19
CA PRO A 55 -9.15 -14.89 12.72
C PRO A 55 -7.93 -15.38 11.94
N ARG A 56 -7.72 -16.71 11.91
CA ARG A 56 -6.59 -17.32 11.19
C ARG A 56 -6.80 -17.46 9.67
N GLY A 57 -7.86 -16.88 9.12
CA GLY A 57 -8.21 -16.98 7.71
C GLY A 57 -7.21 -16.28 6.78
N ARG A 58 -7.17 -16.70 5.50
CA ARG A 58 -6.22 -16.19 4.48
C ARG A 58 -6.22 -14.66 4.36
N PHE A 59 -7.38 -14.01 4.54
CA PHE A 59 -7.51 -12.55 4.50
C PHE A 59 -6.79 -11.84 5.65
N PHE A 60 -6.77 -12.44 6.83
CA PHE A 60 -6.27 -11.82 8.06
C PHE A 60 -4.79 -12.12 8.32
N LYS A 61 -4.19 -13.03 7.55
CA LYS A 61 -2.78 -13.40 7.70
C LYS A 61 -1.88 -12.17 7.53
N GLY A 62 -1.15 -11.81 8.58
CA GLY A 62 -0.24 -10.66 8.60
C GLY A 62 -0.91 -9.29 8.73
N LYS A 63 -2.24 -9.23 8.87
CA LYS A 63 -2.94 -7.97 9.17
C LYS A 63 -2.87 -7.69 10.67
N ILE A 64 -3.00 -6.41 11.03
CA ILE A 64 -3.06 -5.93 12.42
C ILE A 64 -4.51 -5.54 12.73
N PRO A 65 -5.08 -5.82 13.91
CA PRO A 65 -6.43 -5.34 14.24
C PRO A 65 -6.50 -3.80 14.32
N GLY A 66 -7.65 -3.24 13.97
CA GLY A 66 -7.94 -1.82 14.06
C GLY A 66 -7.58 -0.99 12.84
N ARG A 67 -7.75 0.33 12.97
CA ARG A 67 -7.61 1.29 11.88
C ARG A 67 -6.16 1.38 11.40
N THR A 68 -5.95 1.16 10.10
CA THR A 68 -4.66 1.39 9.44
C THR A 68 -4.27 2.86 9.60
N MET A 69 -3.08 3.14 10.13
CA MET A 69 -2.54 4.49 10.06
C MET A 69 -2.18 4.77 8.61
N MET A 70 -2.95 5.65 7.96
CA MET A 70 -2.59 6.19 6.66
C MET A 70 -1.69 7.40 6.88
N ILE A 71 -0.41 7.26 6.57
CA ILE A 71 0.51 8.38 6.46
C ILE A 71 0.33 8.92 5.04
N MET A 72 -0.32 10.07 4.89
CA MET A 72 -0.43 10.79 3.63
C MET A 72 0.81 11.65 3.44
N ASP A 73 1.46 11.53 2.29
CA ASP A 73 2.56 12.39 1.88
C ASP A 73 2.06 13.49 0.92
N GLU A 74 2.86 14.54 0.73
CA GLU A 74 2.57 15.76 -0.04
C GLU A 74 2.08 15.47 -1.47
N PHE A 75 2.53 14.37 -2.07
CA PHE A 75 2.12 13.94 -3.41
C PHE A 75 0.61 13.61 -3.53
N TRP A 76 -0.06 13.24 -2.43
CA TRP A 76 -1.49 12.92 -2.44
C TRP A 76 -2.37 14.17 -2.62
N GLN A 77 -1.89 15.36 -2.23
CA GLN A 77 -2.67 16.60 -2.40
C GLN A 77 -2.64 17.14 -3.82
N ALA A 78 -1.63 16.77 -4.62
CA ALA A 78 -1.39 17.31 -5.96
C ALA A 78 -2.39 16.86 -7.05
N PHE A 79 -3.24 15.86 -6.76
CA PHE A 79 -4.19 15.28 -7.72
C PHE A 79 -5.65 15.46 -7.31
N ARG A 80 -5.96 16.50 -6.51
CA ARG A 80 -7.35 16.86 -6.17
C ARG A 80 -7.98 17.74 -7.23
#